data_AF-A0A7C2VUU4-F1
#
_entry.id   AF-A0A7C2VUU4-F1
#
_cell.length_a   1.000
_cell.length_b   1.000
_cell.length_c   1.000
_cell.angle_alpha   90.00
_cell.angle_beta   90.00
_cell.angle_gamma   90.00
#
_symmetry.space_group_name_H-M   'P 1'
#
loop_
_entity.id
_entity.type
_entity.pdbx_description
1 polymer ?
#
loop_
_entity_poly.entity_id
_entity_poly.type
_entity_poly.pdbx_seq_one_letter_code
_entity_poly.pdbx_strand_id
1 'polypeptide(L)'
;PRSVPKIIHTLKTECGVPSERLEWHGHNDFHLVIANAVAAWLYGCSSANGTILGFGERTGNPPIEGLIFSFIGLKGETFGIDTTVITEIARYYEEVIGDRIPENYPFVGRNFNVTRAGIHADGILKNEEIYNIFDTAKILNRPLGVSITDKSGLAGIAHWISSNFKTKVDKRHPGVMKIFEWVSREYEEGRTTSISDREMMELVRRYLPELFEE
;
A
#
# COMPACT_ATOMS: atom_id res chain seq x y z
N PRO A 1 3.85 -12.09 19.65
CA PRO A 1 3.65 -13.56 19.72
C PRO A 1 4.59 -14.14 20.78
N ARG A 2 4.11 -14.99 21.71
CA ARG A 2 4.94 -15.52 22.82
C ARG A 2 5.49 -16.92 22.55
N SER A 3 4.71 -17.78 21.89
CA SER A 3 5.08 -19.19 21.69
C SER A 3 6.21 -19.39 20.68
N VAL A 4 6.20 -18.65 19.56
CA VAL A 4 7.23 -18.76 18.52
C VAL A 4 8.63 -18.43 19.06
N PRO A 5 8.84 -17.30 19.75
CA PRO A 5 10.08 -17.03 20.49
C PRO A 5 10.57 -18.19 21.35
N LYS A 6 9.68 -18.77 22.16
CA LYS A 6 10.02 -19.86 23.08
C LYS A 6 10.48 -21.10 22.32
N ILE A 7 9.74 -21.50 21.28
CA ILE A 7 10.06 -22.68 20.46
C ILE A 7 11.43 -22.52 19.80
N ILE A 8 11.68 -21.38 19.14
CA ILE A 8 12.96 -21.12 18.47
C ILE A 8 14.10 -21.03 19.49
N HIS A 9 13.88 -20.39 20.65
CA HIS A 9 14.86 -20.34 21.72
C HIS A 9 15.25 -21.74 22.22
N THR A 10 14.26 -22.59 22.48
CA THR A 10 14.50 -23.96 22.94
C THR A 10 15.26 -24.76 21.89
N LEU A 11 14.84 -24.71 20.62
CA LEU A 11 15.54 -25.42 19.54
C LEU A 11 17.01 -24.98 19.40
N LYS A 12 17.25 -23.66 19.40
CA LYS A 12 18.60 -23.10 19.19
C LYS A 12 19.49 -23.24 20.43
N THR A 13 18.98 -22.86 21.60
CA THR A 13 19.78 -22.70 22.82
C THR A 13 19.81 -23.99 23.65
N GLU A 14 18.67 -24.65 23.84
CA GLU A 14 18.57 -25.82 24.71
C GLU A 14 18.88 -27.12 23.95
N CYS A 15 18.46 -27.23 22.69
CA CYS A 15 18.72 -28.41 21.85
C CYS A 15 19.97 -28.27 20.97
N GLY A 16 20.59 -27.07 20.91
CA GLY A 16 21.81 -26.83 20.14
C GLY A 16 21.64 -26.92 18.62
N VAL A 17 20.42 -26.74 18.08
CA VAL A 17 20.19 -26.75 16.63
C VAL A 17 20.81 -25.48 16.02
N PRO A 18 21.74 -25.61 15.04
CA PRO A 18 22.33 -24.45 14.40
C PRO A 18 21.29 -23.58 13.69
N SER A 19 21.48 -22.26 13.71
CA SER A 19 20.53 -21.30 13.12
C SER A 19 20.22 -21.59 11.65
N GLU A 20 21.24 -21.92 10.87
CA GLU A 20 21.16 -22.23 9.43
C GLU A 20 20.33 -23.49 9.11
N ARG A 21 19.97 -24.28 10.11
CA ARG A 21 19.07 -25.44 9.97
C ARG A 21 17.64 -25.16 10.43
N LEU A 22 17.34 -23.92 10.78
CA LEU A 22 16.02 -23.49 11.22
C LEU A 22 15.38 -22.60 10.15
N GLU A 23 14.22 -23.06 9.66
CA GLU A 23 13.30 -22.33 8.79
C GLU A 23 11.95 -22.18 9.50
N TRP A 24 11.34 -20.99 9.41
CA TRP A 24 9.98 -20.75 9.85
C TRP A 24 9.00 -20.89 8.69
N HIS A 25 8.04 -21.80 8.81
CA HIS A 25 6.89 -21.91 7.91
C HIS A 25 5.61 -21.89 8.74
N GLY A 26 4.72 -20.93 8.49
CA GLY A 26 3.49 -20.75 9.25
C GLY A 26 2.35 -20.25 8.39
N HIS A 27 1.13 -20.29 8.91
CA HIS A 27 -0.06 -19.82 8.21
C HIS A 27 -0.69 -18.59 8.88
N ASN A 28 -1.58 -17.91 8.14
CA ASN A 28 -2.16 -16.63 8.53
C ASN A 28 -3.56 -16.71 9.15
N ASP A 29 -3.98 -17.87 9.67
CA ASP A 29 -5.33 -18.10 10.21
C ASP A 29 -5.74 -17.10 11.32
N PHE A 30 -4.76 -16.47 11.99
CA PHE A 30 -4.97 -15.49 13.05
C PHE A 30 -4.39 -14.09 12.75
N HIS A 31 -4.05 -13.78 11.50
CA HIS A 31 -3.40 -12.50 11.11
C HIS A 31 -2.03 -12.25 11.78
N LEU A 32 -1.36 -13.29 12.28
CA LEU A 32 -0.09 -13.18 13.02
C LEU A 32 1.12 -13.65 12.21
N VAL A 33 0.95 -14.00 10.94
CA VAL A 33 1.96 -14.75 10.18
C VAL A 33 3.29 -14.00 10.04
N ILE A 34 3.23 -12.69 9.74
CA ILE A 34 4.42 -11.82 9.66
C ILE A 34 5.03 -11.58 11.04
N ALA A 35 4.20 -11.29 12.05
CA ALA A 35 4.69 -11.08 13.42
C ALA A 35 5.41 -12.33 13.96
N ASN A 36 4.93 -13.53 13.61
CA ASN A 36 5.55 -14.79 13.96
C ASN A 36 6.87 -15.01 13.20
N ALA A 37 6.92 -14.73 11.90
CA ALA A 37 8.16 -14.84 11.11
C ALA A 37 9.25 -13.89 11.63
N VAL A 38 8.91 -12.63 11.89
CA VAL A 38 9.81 -11.64 12.49
C VAL A 38 10.30 -12.10 13.86
N ALA A 39 9.40 -12.61 14.70
CA ALA A 39 9.77 -13.16 16.00
C ALA A 39 10.70 -14.38 15.89
N ALA A 40 10.50 -15.24 14.88
CA ALA A 40 11.39 -16.37 14.63
C ALA A 40 12.81 -15.91 14.26
N TRP A 41 12.94 -14.92 13.36
CA TRP A 41 14.23 -14.33 13.01
C TRP A 41 14.95 -13.73 14.22
N LEU A 42 14.24 -12.94 15.03
CA LEU A 42 14.81 -12.31 16.24
C LEU A 42 15.35 -13.34 17.26
N TYR A 43 14.80 -14.55 17.27
CA TYR A 43 15.22 -15.63 18.17
C TYR A 43 16.22 -16.61 17.52
N GLY A 44 16.63 -16.35 16.28
CA GLY A 44 17.73 -17.05 15.62
C GLY A 44 17.30 -18.11 14.61
N CYS A 45 16.07 -18.09 14.12
CA CYS A 45 15.71 -18.78 12.90
C CYS A 45 16.41 -18.10 11.70
N SER A 46 16.98 -18.87 10.77
CA SER A 46 17.78 -18.28 9.67
C SER A 46 16.94 -17.86 8.47
N SER A 47 15.82 -18.54 8.23
CA SER A 47 14.96 -18.33 7.07
C SER A 47 13.50 -18.35 7.46
N ALA A 48 12.67 -17.68 6.66
CA ALA A 48 11.23 -17.79 6.73
C ALA A 48 10.70 -18.10 5.33
N ASN A 49 9.80 -19.05 5.24
CA ASN A 49 9.09 -19.39 4.03
C ASN A 49 8.03 -18.33 3.72
N GLY A 50 7.75 -18.06 2.45
CA GLY A 50 6.72 -17.10 2.08
C GLY A 50 6.21 -17.32 0.67
N THR A 51 5.12 -16.63 0.35
CA THR A 51 4.50 -16.63 -0.98
C THR A 51 4.13 -15.21 -1.39
N ILE A 52 4.00 -14.97 -2.69
CA ILE A 52 3.55 -13.68 -3.22
C ILE A 52 2.15 -13.37 -2.67
N LEU A 53 1.99 -12.21 -2.04
CA LEU A 53 0.72 -11.75 -1.45
C LEU A 53 0.14 -12.70 -0.38
N GLY A 54 0.96 -13.60 0.15
CA GLY A 54 0.55 -14.59 1.13
C GLY A 54 -0.29 -15.73 0.54
N PHE A 55 -0.32 -15.92 -0.77
CA PHE A 55 -1.08 -16.99 -1.42
C PHE A 55 -0.81 -18.40 -0.83
N GLY A 56 -1.85 -19.19 -0.61
CA GLY A 56 -1.71 -20.53 -0.06
C GLY A 56 -3.01 -21.10 0.47
N GLU A 57 -2.92 -22.23 1.17
CA GLU A 57 -4.10 -22.87 1.76
C GLU A 57 -4.79 -21.97 2.79
N ARG A 58 -6.13 -22.04 2.81
CA ARG A 58 -7.01 -21.34 3.76
C ARG A 58 -6.83 -19.82 3.70
N THR A 59 -6.16 -19.24 4.69
CA THR A 59 -5.91 -17.80 4.81
C THR A 59 -4.48 -17.43 4.39
N GLY A 60 -3.70 -18.41 3.92
CA GLY A 60 -2.42 -18.17 3.28
C GLY A 60 -1.18 -18.32 4.18
N ASN A 61 -0.05 -17.97 3.59
CA ASN A 61 1.32 -18.05 4.13
C ASN A 61 1.87 -16.63 4.44
N PRO A 62 3.11 -16.47 4.95
CA PRO A 62 3.72 -15.15 5.05
C PRO A 62 3.79 -14.48 3.67
N PRO A 63 3.29 -13.24 3.51
CA PRO A 63 3.51 -12.46 2.30
C PRO A 63 4.99 -12.10 2.15
N ILE A 64 5.60 -12.43 1.00
CA ILE A 64 7.01 -12.16 0.70
C ILE A 64 7.32 -10.67 0.80
N GLU A 65 6.46 -9.81 0.30
CA GLU A 65 6.63 -8.35 0.39
C GLU A 65 6.69 -7.86 1.84
N GLY A 66 5.88 -8.44 2.73
CA GLY A 66 5.93 -8.14 4.16
C GLY A 66 7.21 -8.66 4.83
N LEU A 67 7.68 -9.85 4.43
CA LEU A 67 8.95 -10.41 4.89
C LEU A 67 10.14 -9.54 4.45
N ILE A 68 10.17 -9.09 3.20
CA ILE A 68 11.23 -8.24 2.65
C ILE A 68 11.33 -6.93 3.43
N PHE A 69 10.22 -6.19 3.58
CA PHE A 69 10.26 -4.92 4.30
C PHE A 69 10.60 -5.10 5.78
N SER A 70 10.15 -6.19 6.41
CA SER A 70 10.53 -6.52 7.79
C SER A 70 12.01 -6.82 7.91
N PHE A 71 12.58 -7.59 6.97
CA PHE A 71 14.01 -7.90 6.93
C PHE A 71 14.87 -6.66 6.72
N ILE A 72 14.51 -5.81 5.75
CA ILE A 72 15.20 -4.53 5.49
C ILE A 72 15.13 -3.64 6.73
N GLY A 73 13.96 -3.55 7.38
CA GLY A 73 13.80 -2.78 8.63
C GLY A 73 14.66 -3.30 9.78
N LEU A 74 14.82 -4.62 9.91
CA LEU A 74 15.67 -5.23 10.95
C LEU A 74 17.17 -5.07 10.67
N LYS A 75 17.57 -5.06 9.40
CA LYS A 75 18.98 -5.05 9.01
C LYS A 75 19.51 -3.67 8.66
N GLY A 76 18.64 -2.73 8.30
CA GLY A 76 19.00 -1.37 7.91
C GLY A 76 19.52 -1.22 6.48
N GLU A 77 19.49 -2.28 5.66
CA GLU A 77 19.96 -2.26 4.27
C GLU A 77 19.19 -3.25 3.38
N THR A 78 19.24 -3.05 2.06
CA THR A 78 18.45 -3.84 1.10
C THR A 78 19.08 -5.16 0.69
N PHE A 79 20.40 -5.34 0.91
CA PHE A 79 21.16 -6.49 0.40
C PHE A 79 20.97 -6.76 -1.09
N GLY A 80 20.80 -5.71 -1.89
CA GLY A 80 20.57 -5.82 -3.33
C GLY A 80 19.15 -6.26 -3.72
N ILE A 81 18.21 -6.38 -2.76
CA ILE A 81 16.80 -6.58 -3.06
C ILE A 81 16.23 -5.31 -3.69
N ASP A 82 15.75 -5.43 -4.92
CA ASP A 82 14.97 -4.37 -5.58
C ASP A 82 13.51 -4.45 -5.13
N THR A 83 13.12 -3.54 -4.23
CA THR A 83 11.76 -3.48 -3.69
C THR A 83 10.76 -2.92 -4.69
N THR A 84 11.19 -2.26 -5.76
CA THR A 84 10.27 -1.66 -6.75
C THR A 84 9.51 -2.72 -7.56
N VAL A 85 10.09 -3.91 -7.71
CA VAL A 85 9.49 -5.08 -8.35
C VAL A 85 8.19 -5.53 -7.67
N ILE A 86 7.98 -5.22 -6.38
CA ILE A 86 6.75 -5.54 -5.66
C ILE A 86 5.52 -4.91 -6.34
N THR A 87 5.65 -3.71 -6.91
CA THR A 87 4.57 -3.07 -7.67
C THR A 87 4.27 -3.78 -8.99
N GLU A 88 5.28 -4.36 -9.64
CA GLU A 88 5.11 -5.16 -10.86
C GLU A 88 4.44 -6.51 -10.57
N ILE A 89 4.83 -7.13 -9.45
CA ILE A 89 4.23 -8.39 -8.97
C ILE A 89 2.72 -8.22 -8.74
N ALA A 90 2.28 -7.08 -8.21
CA ALA A 90 0.85 -6.78 -8.05
C ALA A 90 0.10 -6.85 -9.39
N ARG A 91 0.67 -6.27 -10.45
CA ARG A 91 0.07 -6.31 -11.80
C ARG A 91 0.06 -7.72 -12.35
N TYR A 92 1.17 -8.45 -12.23
CA TYR A 92 1.23 -9.85 -12.63
C TYR A 92 0.18 -10.71 -11.91
N TYR A 93 -0.04 -10.48 -10.63
CA TYR A 93 -1.03 -11.19 -9.83
C TYR A 93 -2.47 -10.94 -10.32
N GLU A 94 -2.83 -9.69 -10.62
CA GLU A 94 -4.16 -9.37 -11.15
C GLU A 94 -4.34 -9.82 -12.62
N GLU A 95 -3.33 -9.65 -13.47
CA GLU A 95 -3.44 -9.85 -14.92
C GLU A 95 -3.18 -11.30 -15.36
N VAL A 96 -2.23 -11.99 -14.73
CA VAL A 96 -1.79 -13.34 -15.14
C VAL A 96 -2.37 -14.41 -14.23
N ILE A 97 -2.31 -14.22 -12.90
CA ILE A 97 -2.91 -15.18 -11.96
C ILE A 97 -4.45 -15.03 -11.96
N GLY A 98 -4.95 -13.83 -12.24
CA GLY A 98 -6.38 -13.55 -12.37
C GLY A 98 -7.11 -13.44 -11.03
N ASP A 99 -6.37 -13.25 -9.94
CA ASP A 99 -6.91 -13.09 -8.59
C ASP A 99 -6.97 -11.60 -8.20
N ARG A 100 -7.87 -11.25 -7.27
CA ARG A 100 -8.13 -9.85 -6.91
C ARG A 100 -7.33 -9.44 -5.69
N ILE A 101 -6.59 -8.35 -5.82
CA ILE A 101 -5.91 -7.72 -4.68
C ILE A 101 -6.87 -6.74 -4.00
N PRO A 102 -7.12 -6.86 -2.67
CA PRO A 102 -7.85 -5.83 -1.94
C PRO A 102 -7.18 -4.46 -2.10
N GLU A 103 -7.96 -3.42 -2.36
CA GLU A 103 -7.40 -2.09 -2.64
C GLU A 103 -6.55 -1.54 -1.48
N ASN A 104 -6.82 -1.93 -0.24
CA ASN A 104 -6.07 -1.51 0.94
C ASN A 104 -5.00 -2.54 1.38
N TYR A 105 -4.68 -3.53 0.56
CA TYR A 105 -3.66 -4.52 0.87
C TYR A 105 -2.27 -3.85 1.05
N PRO A 106 -1.49 -4.17 2.09
CA PRO A 106 -0.20 -3.53 2.34
C PRO A 106 0.76 -3.59 1.13
N PHE A 107 1.45 -2.49 0.84
CA PHE A 107 2.47 -2.35 -0.23
C PHE A 107 1.96 -2.45 -1.68
N VAL A 108 0.91 -3.23 -1.97
CA VAL A 108 0.45 -3.50 -3.34
C VAL A 108 -0.97 -3.06 -3.65
N GLY A 109 -1.85 -2.94 -2.65
CA GLY A 109 -3.26 -2.59 -2.89
C GLY A 109 -3.39 -1.17 -3.42
N ARG A 110 -4.17 -0.91 -4.48
CA ARG A 110 -4.30 0.39 -5.17
C ARG A 110 -4.45 1.64 -4.28
N ASN A 111 -5.06 1.49 -3.12
CA ASN A 111 -5.31 2.51 -2.11
C ASN A 111 -4.43 2.45 -0.85
N PHE A 112 -3.41 1.57 -0.77
CA PHE A 112 -2.60 1.42 0.46
C PHE A 112 -1.87 2.70 0.87
N ASN A 113 -1.49 3.54 -0.11
CA ASN A 113 -0.82 4.81 0.09
C ASN A 113 -1.65 5.98 -0.44
N VAL A 114 -2.96 5.96 -0.16
CA VAL A 114 -3.90 7.00 -0.59
C VAL A 114 -4.55 7.64 0.64
N THR A 115 -4.49 8.96 0.74
CA THR A 115 -5.16 9.70 1.82
C THR A 115 -6.53 10.22 1.39
N ARG A 116 -7.51 10.22 2.30
CA ARG A 116 -8.90 10.63 2.00
C ARG A 116 -9.38 11.86 2.76
N ALA A 117 -8.77 12.17 3.90
CA ALA A 117 -9.20 13.27 4.76
C ALA A 117 -8.56 14.59 4.33
N GLY A 118 -9.35 15.66 4.19
CA GLY A 118 -8.84 16.98 3.81
C GLY A 118 -7.73 17.50 4.74
N ILE A 119 -7.84 17.22 6.05
CA ILE A 119 -6.78 17.54 7.03
C ILE A 119 -5.48 16.76 6.79
N HIS A 120 -5.56 15.51 6.34
CA HIS A 120 -4.38 14.71 6.02
C HIS A 120 -3.74 15.22 4.73
N ALA A 121 -4.54 15.55 3.72
CA ALA A 121 -4.06 16.14 2.47
C ALA A 121 -3.34 17.48 2.72
N ASP A 122 -3.90 18.34 3.57
CA ASP A 122 -3.24 19.59 3.99
C ASP A 122 -1.91 19.33 4.73
N GLY A 123 -1.87 18.35 5.64
CA GLY A 123 -0.65 17.96 6.33
C GLY A 123 0.43 17.44 5.38
N ILE A 124 0.05 16.59 4.42
CA ILE A 124 0.94 16.06 3.38
C ILE A 124 1.54 17.16 2.52
N LEU A 125 0.74 18.17 2.13
CA LEU A 125 1.22 19.31 1.34
C LEU A 125 2.27 20.14 2.10
N LYS A 126 2.27 20.09 3.43
CA LYS A 126 3.26 20.78 4.28
C LYS A 126 4.49 19.91 4.52
N ASN A 127 4.28 18.65 4.88
CA ASN A 127 5.31 17.65 5.01
C ASN A 127 4.69 16.25 4.85
N GLU A 128 5.12 15.53 3.80
CA GLU A 128 4.63 14.20 3.47
C GLU A 128 4.83 13.19 4.60
N GLU A 129 5.93 13.29 5.36
CA GLU A 129 6.28 12.37 6.46
C GLU A 129 5.30 12.40 7.63
N ILE A 130 4.45 13.43 7.73
CA ILE A 130 3.43 13.51 8.79
C ILE A 130 2.43 12.36 8.68
N TYR A 131 2.10 11.96 7.45
CA TYR A 131 1.09 10.94 7.17
C TYR A 131 1.57 9.81 6.27
N ASN A 132 2.75 9.94 5.66
CA ASN A 132 3.39 8.86 4.93
C ASN A 132 4.46 8.19 5.80
N ILE A 133 4.23 6.93 6.17
CA ILE A 133 5.09 6.18 7.10
C ILE A 133 6.46 5.81 6.48
N PHE A 134 6.58 5.83 5.14
CA PHE A 134 7.84 5.63 4.42
C PHE A 134 7.76 6.19 2.99
N ASP A 135 8.90 6.51 2.38
CA ASP A 135 8.98 7.00 0.99
C ASP A 135 8.66 5.88 -0.02
N THR A 136 7.37 5.73 -0.32
CA THR A 136 6.81 4.77 -1.26
C THR A 136 7.15 5.06 -2.72
N ALA A 137 7.39 6.32 -3.08
CA ALA A 137 7.87 6.67 -4.41
C ALA A 137 9.25 6.02 -4.64
N LYS A 138 10.14 6.13 -3.66
CA LYS A 138 11.47 5.53 -3.71
C LYS A 138 11.46 4.01 -3.62
N ILE A 139 10.74 3.44 -2.66
CA ILE A 139 10.87 2.01 -2.35
C ILE A 139 9.90 1.12 -3.14
N LEU A 140 8.84 1.66 -3.73
CA LEU A 140 7.83 0.89 -4.48
C LEU A 140 7.55 1.48 -5.87
N ASN A 141 8.22 2.55 -6.30
CA ASN A 141 7.83 3.32 -7.49
C ASN A 141 6.35 3.73 -7.46
N ARG A 142 5.88 4.11 -6.27
CA ARG A 142 4.46 4.29 -6.05
C ARG A 142 4.16 5.46 -5.11
N PRO A 143 4.11 6.68 -5.65
CA PRO A 143 3.98 7.89 -4.85
C PRO A 143 2.64 7.93 -4.09
N LEU A 144 2.57 8.82 -3.12
CA LEU A 144 1.36 9.11 -2.36
C LEU A 144 0.24 9.60 -3.27
N GLY A 145 -0.94 8.99 -3.11
CA GLY A 145 -2.16 9.39 -3.78
C GLY A 145 -3.09 10.17 -2.84
N VAL A 146 -4.04 10.87 -3.46
CA VAL A 146 -5.16 11.51 -2.78
C VAL A 146 -6.44 10.85 -3.28
N SER A 147 -7.45 10.71 -2.41
CA SER A 147 -8.80 10.28 -2.79
C SER A 147 -9.75 11.44 -2.62
N ILE A 148 -10.76 11.52 -3.50
CA ILE A 148 -11.69 12.63 -3.51
C ILE A 148 -12.94 12.31 -2.70
N THR A 149 -13.27 13.21 -1.78
CA THR A 149 -14.48 13.24 -0.95
C THR A 149 -15.02 14.67 -0.87
N ASP A 150 -16.17 14.88 -0.23
CA ASP A 150 -16.69 16.21 0.10
C ASP A 150 -15.72 17.05 0.95
N LYS A 151 -14.74 16.42 1.63
CA LYS A 151 -13.72 17.10 2.44
C LYS A 151 -12.47 17.48 1.67
N SER A 152 -12.28 17.02 0.43
CA SER A 152 -11.06 17.27 -0.34
C SER A 152 -10.94 18.72 -0.82
N GLY A 153 -12.07 19.40 -1.04
CA GLY A 153 -12.11 20.77 -1.56
C GLY A 153 -11.51 20.91 -2.97
N LEU A 154 -11.52 22.14 -3.49
CA LEU A 154 -10.97 22.44 -4.83
C LEU A 154 -9.48 22.12 -4.95
N ALA A 155 -8.71 22.31 -3.86
CA ALA A 155 -7.28 22.03 -3.85
C ALA A 155 -6.98 20.54 -3.95
N GLY A 156 -7.74 19.69 -3.25
CA GLY A 156 -7.59 18.24 -3.34
C GLY A 156 -7.93 17.71 -4.72
N ILE A 157 -8.99 18.22 -5.35
CA ILE A 157 -9.38 17.86 -6.72
C ILE A 157 -8.29 18.27 -7.72
N ALA A 158 -7.82 19.52 -7.66
CA ALA A 158 -6.75 20.00 -8.54
C ALA A 158 -5.45 19.20 -8.36
N HIS A 159 -5.12 18.83 -7.12
CA HIS A 159 -3.96 17.99 -6.83
C HIS A 159 -4.12 16.58 -7.41
N TRP A 160 -5.29 15.94 -7.22
CA TRP A 160 -5.58 14.63 -7.80
C TRP A 160 -5.42 14.63 -9.33
N ILE A 161 -5.98 15.64 -10.01
CA ILE A 161 -5.85 15.78 -11.46
C ILE A 161 -4.38 16.00 -11.82
N SER A 162 -3.70 16.89 -11.12
CA SER A 162 -2.30 17.21 -11.43
C SER A 162 -1.38 15.99 -11.33
N SER A 163 -1.58 15.16 -10.31
CA SER A 163 -0.80 13.95 -10.09
C SER A 163 -1.09 12.86 -11.13
N ASN A 164 -2.37 12.68 -11.52
CA ASN A 164 -2.76 11.65 -12.49
C ASN A 164 -2.35 11.99 -13.93
N PHE A 165 -2.39 13.27 -14.31
CA PHE A 165 -2.04 13.72 -15.66
C PHE A 165 -0.61 14.27 -15.77
N LYS A 166 0.16 14.24 -14.67
CA LYS A 166 1.53 14.77 -14.59
C LYS A 166 1.64 16.21 -15.12
N THR A 167 0.61 17.02 -14.92
CA THR A 167 0.52 18.41 -15.37
C THR A 167 -0.04 19.30 -14.28
N LYS A 168 0.36 20.58 -14.22
CA LYS A 168 -0.11 21.46 -13.15
C LYS A 168 -1.48 22.03 -13.48
N VAL A 169 -2.49 21.69 -12.67
CA VAL A 169 -3.86 22.24 -12.79
C VAL A 169 -4.14 23.22 -11.66
N ASP A 170 -4.62 24.42 -12.00
CA ASP A 170 -5.01 25.43 -11.00
C ASP A 170 -6.36 25.05 -10.36
N LYS A 171 -6.47 25.19 -9.03
CA LYS A 171 -7.72 24.96 -8.28
C LYS A 171 -8.87 25.90 -8.68
N ARG A 172 -8.57 27.02 -9.35
CA ARG A 172 -9.53 27.99 -9.89
C ARG A 172 -9.98 27.63 -11.31
N HIS A 173 -9.50 26.52 -11.88
CA HIS A 173 -9.92 26.09 -13.20
C HIS A 173 -11.44 25.83 -13.22
N PRO A 174 -12.19 26.31 -14.24
CA PRO A 174 -13.64 26.09 -14.33
C PRO A 174 -14.03 24.61 -14.27
N GLY A 175 -13.23 23.74 -14.89
CA GLY A 175 -13.44 22.29 -14.83
C GLY A 175 -13.32 21.74 -13.41
N VAL A 176 -12.35 22.22 -12.61
CA VAL A 176 -12.18 21.81 -11.20
C VAL A 176 -13.39 22.22 -10.35
N MET A 177 -13.94 23.42 -10.58
CA MET A 177 -15.14 23.88 -9.88
C MET A 177 -16.36 23.01 -10.21
N LYS A 178 -16.56 22.65 -11.48
CA LYS A 178 -17.65 21.75 -11.89
C LYS A 178 -17.52 20.34 -11.29
N ILE A 179 -16.30 19.83 -11.21
CA ILE A 179 -16.03 18.55 -10.54
C ILE A 179 -16.39 18.68 -9.06
N PHE A 180 -15.95 19.75 -8.39
CA PHE A 180 -16.27 19.98 -6.98
C PHE A 180 -17.78 20.05 -6.73
N GLU A 181 -18.53 20.80 -7.54
CA GLU A 181 -19.99 20.88 -7.44
C GLU A 181 -20.66 19.50 -7.62
N TRP A 182 -20.17 18.70 -8.57
CA TRP A 182 -20.67 17.33 -8.76
C TRP A 182 -20.38 16.47 -7.52
N VAL A 183 -19.15 16.52 -7.01
CA VAL A 183 -18.75 15.75 -5.81
C VAL A 183 -19.62 16.16 -4.62
N SER A 184 -19.79 17.46 -4.35
CA SER A 184 -20.63 17.96 -3.26
C SER A 184 -22.06 17.43 -3.36
N ARG A 185 -22.66 17.47 -4.56
CA ARG A 185 -24.01 16.97 -4.78
C ARG A 185 -24.15 15.47 -4.48
N GLU A 186 -23.20 14.64 -4.91
CA GLU A 186 -23.26 13.19 -4.63
C GLU A 186 -23.30 12.88 -3.13
N TYR A 187 -22.54 13.63 -2.32
CA TYR A 187 -22.56 13.48 -0.86
C TYR A 187 -23.81 14.05 -0.21
N GLU A 188 -24.35 15.16 -0.73
CA GLU A 188 -25.66 15.68 -0.31
C GLU A 188 -26.80 14.69 -0.59
N GLU A 189 -26.68 13.91 -1.68
CA GLU A 189 -27.60 12.82 -2.05
C GLU A 189 -27.37 11.52 -1.25
N GLY A 190 -26.44 11.53 -0.30
CA GLY A 190 -26.24 10.45 0.67
C GLY A 190 -25.14 9.46 0.32
N ARG A 191 -24.26 9.76 -0.65
CA ARG A 191 -23.05 8.96 -0.88
C ARG A 191 -22.19 8.89 0.38
N THR A 192 -21.70 7.69 0.71
CA THR A 192 -20.81 7.45 1.86
C THR A 192 -19.43 6.91 1.48
N THR A 193 -19.24 6.58 0.20
CA THR A 193 -17.96 6.11 -0.35
C THR A 193 -17.16 7.27 -0.93
N SER A 194 -15.84 7.12 -1.07
CA SER A 194 -15.01 8.05 -1.86
C SER A 194 -15.39 8.01 -3.34
N ILE A 195 -15.11 9.09 -4.06
CA ILE A 195 -15.19 9.08 -5.52
C ILE A 195 -14.06 8.20 -6.05
N SER A 196 -14.40 7.19 -6.86
CA SER A 196 -13.43 6.28 -7.44
C SER A 196 -12.57 6.98 -8.50
N ASP A 197 -11.37 6.46 -8.76
CA ASP A 197 -10.50 6.98 -9.82
C ASP A 197 -11.19 6.91 -11.20
N ARG A 198 -12.03 5.90 -11.42
CA ARG A 198 -12.82 5.79 -12.65
C ARG A 198 -13.81 6.95 -12.80
N GLU A 199 -14.59 7.23 -11.75
CA GLU A 199 -15.54 8.36 -11.76
C GLU A 199 -14.80 9.69 -11.94
N MET A 200 -13.67 9.86 -11.24
CA MET A 200 -12.83 11.03 -11.41
C MET A 200 -12.34 11.17 -12.86
N MET A 201 -11.84 10.10 -13.48
CA MET A 201 -11.42 10.12 -14.89
C MET A 201 -12.58 10.49 -15.84
N GLU A 202 -13.78 9.97 -15.61
CA GLU A 202 -14.98 10.31 -16.39
C GLU A 202 -15.34 11.80 -16.25
N LEU A 203 -15.23 12.36 -15.04
CA LEU A 203 -15.47 13.77 -14.78
C LEU A 203 -14.41 14.68 -15.40
N VAL A 204 -13.12 14.29 -15.34
CA VAL A 204 -12.05 15.04 -16.00
C VAL A 204 -12.25 15.03 -17.51
N ARG A 205 -12.59 13.89 -18.13
CA ARG A 205 -12.93 13.84 -19.58
C ARG A 205 -14.04 14.80 -19.94
N ARG A 206 -15.02 14.96 -19.06
CA ARG A 206 -16.19 15.82 -19.30
C ARG A 206 -15.89 17.31 -19.12
N TYR A 207 -15.06 17.67 -18.15
CA TYR A 207 -14.91 19.06 -17.70
C TYR A 207 -13.52 19.67 -17.93
N LEU A 208 -12.52 18.86 -18.24
CA LEU A 208 -11.18 19.23 -18.68
C LEU A 208 -10.74 18.33 -19.86
N PRO A 209 -11.49 18.28 -20.98
CA PRO A 209 -11.18 17.41 -22.12
C PRO A 209 -9.78 17.68 -22.71
N GLU A 210 -9.27 18.90 -22.59
CA GLU A 210 -7.94 19.32 -23.04
C GLU A 210 -6.78 18.51 -22.41
N LEU A 211 -7.03 17.80 -21.31
CA LEU A 211 -6.05 16.92 -20.66
C LEU A 211 -5.93 15.54 -21.31
N PHE A 212 -6.81 15.20 -22.25
CA PHE A 212 -6.83 13.93 -22.97
C PHE A 212 -6.44 14.06 -24.44
N GLU A 213 -6.21 15.29 -24.91
CA GLU A 213 -5.75 15.56 -26.26
C GLU A 213 -4.22 15.39 -26.29
N GLU A 214 -3.74 14.29 -26.87
CA GLU A 214 -2.35 14.14 -27.35
C GLU A 214 -2.14 14.90 -28.66
#